data_AF-A0A4Y8WLQ4-F1
#
_entry.id   AF-A0A4Y8WLQ4-F1
#
_cell.length_a   1.000
_cell.length_b   1.000
_cell.length_c   1.000
_cell.angle_alpha   90.00
_cell.angle_beta   90.00
_cell.angle_gamma   90.00
#
_symmetry.space_group_name_H-M   'P 1'
#
loop_
_entity.id
_entity.type
_entity.pdbx_description
1 polymer ?
#
loop_
_entity_poly.entity_id
_entity_poly.type
_entity_poly.pdbx_seq_one_letter_code
_entity_poly.pdbx_strand_id
1 'polypeptide(L)'
;MQTETTTYFVMKESVYFSDVIDNKTLLYDTATGHKIYFENKTDIDICCFLYNESNNGVIDISRNQHCLNHPTLSRLITEGFADYETIKNNQTKPFIFLPFLSLNDDLDKTGDGYDEILSLVRSNAGIYLKSISLQLSDACAIGCQNCLNIHCQTGKCASNQIPTFVTIEQVKMIKKSLSTTQVQNINLFGGDLSQFLVLKEAIMHFLQDSTYQITVTLQLTHSNIELFRKISNMSERVNFEFVI
;
A
#
# COMPACT_ATOMS: atom_id res chain seq x y z
N MET A 1 39.76 18.45 25.74
CA MET A 1 39.61 17.63 24.52
C MET A 1 38.44 18.20 23.74
N GLN A 2 38.67 18.73 22.54
CA GLN A 2 37.58 19.05 21.63
C GLN A 2 36.96 17.71 21.20
N THR A 3 35.69 17.49 21.54
CA THR A 3 34.93 16.39 20.96
C THR A 3 34.71 16.71 19.50
N GLU A 4 35.38 15.97 18.62
CA GLU A 4 35.12 16.06 17.19
C GLU A 4 33.68 15.63 16.90
N THR A 5 33.00 16.41 16.08
CA THR A 5 31.62 16.22 15.68
C THR A 5 31.53 16.08 14.17
N THR A 6 30.60 15.24 13.70
CA THR A 6 30.29 15.10 12.28
C THR A 6 28.85 15.56 12.06
N THR A 7 28.63 16.36 11.00
CA THR A 7 27.30 16.81 10.60
C THR A 7 26.83 15.99 9.40
N TYR A 8 25.60 15.51 9.50
CA TYR A 8 24.91 14.74 8.49
C TYR A 8 23.75 15.54 7.91
N PHE A 9 23.49 15.36 6.62
CA PHE A 9 22.22 15.68 6.01
C PHE A 9 21.32 14.45 6.17
N VAL A 10 20.13 14.65 6.72
CA VAL A 10 19.24 13.58 7.18
C VAL A 10 17.84 13.84 6.62
N MET A 11 17.36 12.98 5.73
CA MET A 11 15.97 13.00 5.30
C MET A 11 15.03 12.71 6.48
N LYS A 12 13.79 13.19 6.45
CA LYS A 12 12.81 12.74 7.43
C LYS A 12 12.42 11.29 7.18
N GLU A 13 12.18 10.54 8.26
CA GLU A 13 11.73 9.14 8.20
C GLU A 13 10.37 8.97 7.51
N SER A 14 9.55 10.03 7.49
CA SER A 14 8.26 10.03 6.80
C SER A 14 8.36 10.33 5.30
N VAL A 15 9.55 10.65 4.78
CA VAL A 15 9.69 11.03 3.37
C VAL A 15 9.96 9.83 2.48
N TYR A 16 9.01 9.57 1.60
CA TYR A 16 9.07 8.62 0.53
C TYR A 16 9.65 9.25 -0.75
N PHE A 17 10.53 8.53 -1.43
CA PHE A 17 11.03 8.87 -2.76
C PHE A 17 10.46 7.92 -3.79
N SER A 18 9.83 8.47 -4.84
CA SER A 18 9.25 7.67 -5.92
C SER A 18 10.29 7.25 -6.96
N ASP A 19 9.95 6.21 -7.71
CA ASP A 19 10.69 5.86 -8.93
C ASP A 19 10.73 7.06 -9.90
N VAL A 20 11.76 7.07 -10.76
CA VAL A 20 11.90 8.05 -11.83
C VAL A 20 11.11 7.57 -13.05
N ILE A 21 10.05 8.28 -13.42
CA ILE A 21 9.19 7.98 -14.56
C ILE A 21 9.16 9.19 -15.48
N ASP A 22 9.45 9.01 -16.77
CA ASP A 22 9.47 10.08 -17.77
C ASP A 22 10.32 11.31 -17.37
N ASN A 23 11.48 11.07 -16.74
CA ASN A 23 12.36 12.10 -16.16
C ASN A 23 11.68 12.98 -15.10
N LYS A 24 10.73 12.41 -14.37
CA LYS A 24 10.10 13.04 -13.23
C LYS A 24 10.18 12.13 -12.02
N THR A 25 10.34 12.73 -10.85
CA THR A 25 10.23 12.03 -9.56
C THR A 25 9.56 12.95 -8.55
N LEU A 26 9.06 12.34 -7.49
CA LEU A 26 8.39 12.99 -6.38
C LEU A 26 9.04 12.58 -5.06
N LEU A 27 9.16 13.55 -4.16
CA LEU A 27 9.24 13.30 -2.73
C LEU A 27 7.89 13.55 -2.07
N TYR A 28 7.44 12.59 -1.27
CA TYR A 28 6.15 12.63 -0.58
C TYR A 28 6.35 12.40 0.91
N ASP A 29 5.89 13.33 1.74
CA ASP A 29 5.88 13.17 3.18
C ASP A 29 4.61 12.44 3.62
N THR A 30 4.76 11.17 4.00
CA THR A 30 3.64 10.31 4.42
C THR A 30 2.97 10.80 5.70
N ALA A 31 3.63 11.63 6.51
CA ALA A 31 3.01 12.20 7.70
C ALA A 31 2.03 13.31 7.33
N THR A 32 2.45 14.23 6.47
CA THR A 32 1.75 15.50 6.21
C THR A 32 0.99 15.55 4.89
N GLY A 33 1.29 14.65 3.95
CA GLY A 33 0.78 14.69 2.59
C GLY A 33 1.51 15.68 1.67
N HIS A 34 2.54 16.38 2.17
CA HIS A 34 3.29 17.37 1.39
C HIS A 34 4.11 16.73 0.27
N LYS A 35 4.27 17.43 -0.86
CA LYS A 35 4.82 16.90 -2.12
C LYS A 35 5.82 17.87 -2.75
N ILE A 36 6.92 17.34 -3.27
CA ILE A 36 7.87 18.07 -4.13
C ILE A 36 8.15 17.29 -5.40
N TYR A 37 7.97 17.96 -6.54
CA TYR A 37 8.34 17.42 -7.84
C TYR A 37 9.72 17.87 -8.30
N PHE A 38 10.42 16.96 -8.95
CA PHE A 38 11.65 17.22 -9.68
C PHE A 38 11.52 16.71 -11.12
N GLU A 39 11.79 17.61 -12.07
CA GLU A 39 11.81 17.31 -13.51
C GLU A 39 13.21 17.56 -14.11
N ASN A 40 14.09 18.22 -13.35
CA ASN A 40 15.46 18.45 -13.75
C ASN A 40 16.33 17.24 -13.43
N LYS A 41 17.08 16.75 -14.41
CA LYS A 41 17.96 15.58 -14.27
C LYS A 41 18.93 15.68 -13.10
N THR A 42 19.53 16.83 -12.87
CA THR A 42 20.51 17.01 -11.78
C THR A 42 19.85 16.91 -10.40
N ASP A 43 18.65 17.47 -10.23
CA ASP A 43 17.90 17.33 -8.98
C ASP A 43 17.48 15.86 -8.74
N ILE A 44 17.07 15.17 -9.81
CA ILE A 44 16.72 13.75 -9.78
C ILE A 44 17.92 12.90 -9.37
N ASP A 45 19.08 13.13 -9.99
CA ASP A 45 20.31 12.38 -9.69
C ASP A 45 20.73 12.56 -8.22
N ILE A 46 20.50 13.74 -7.64
CA ILE A 46 20.74 14.00 -6.21
C ILE A 46 19.77 13.22 -5.32
N CYS A 47 18.48 13.20 -5.67
CA CYS A 47 17.50 12.41 -4.93
C CYS A 47 17.81 10.91 -5.00
N CYS A 48 18.17 10.40 -6.19
CA CYS A 48 18.64 9.03 -6.36
C CYS A 48 19.88 8.73 -5.53
N PHE A 49 20.83 9.67 -5.44
CA PHE A 49 22.01 9.52 -4.59
C PHE A 49 21.65 9.48 -3.09
N LEU A 50 20.73 10.32 -2.64
CA LEU A 50 20.24 10.32 -1.26
C LEU A 50 19.62 8.98 -0.87
N TYR A 51 18.79 8.41 -1.75
CA TYR A 51 17.99 7.21 -1.49
C TYR A 51 18.63 5.90 -1.95
N ASN A 52 19.91 5.90 -2.34
CA ASN A 52 20.61 4.65 -2.60
C ASN A 52 20.78 3.83 -1.30
N GLU A 53 20.98 2.52 -1.45
CA GLU A 53 21.07 1.59 -0.32
C GLU A 53 22.23 1.89 0.65
N SER A 54 23.28 2.60 0.20
CA SER A 54 24.44 2.93 1.02
C SER A 54 24.26 4.21 1.84
N ASN A 55 23.40 5.11 1.39
CA ASN A 55 23.10 6.38 2.07
C ASN A 55 21.83 6.28 2.91
N ASN A 56 20.76 5.64 2.41
CA ASN A 56 19.45 5.54 3.07
C ASN A 56 18.95 6.89 3.62
N GLY A 57 19.01 7.94 2.81
CA GLY A 57 18.60 9.28 3.19
C GLY A 57 19.56 10.02 4.13
N VAL A 58 20.73 9.45 4.44
CA VAL A 58 21.72 10.03 5.37
C VAL A 58 23.09 10.16 4.71
N ILE A 59 23.59 11.40 4.61
CA ILE A 59 24.87 11.71 3.98
C ILE A 59 25.78 12.48 4.93
N ASP A 60 27.04 12.03 5.07
CA ASP A 60 28.09 12.80 5.76
C ASP A 60 28.48 14.00 4.89
N ILE A 61 28.20 15.19 5.42
CA ILE A 61 28.43 16.46 4.73
C ILE A 61 29.92 16.71 4.51
N SER A 62 30.75 16.37 5.49
CA SER A 62 32.19 16.67 5.45
C SER A 62 32.90 15.91 4.31
N ARG A 63 32.38 14.73 3.96
CA ARG A 63 32.92 13.84 2.92
C ARG A 63 32.28 14.05 1.54
N ASN A 64 31.15 14.73 1.47
CA ASN A 64 30.35 14.90 0.24
C ASN A 64 30.18 16.38 -0.14
N GLN A 65 31.27 17.14 -0.09
CA GLN A 65 31.28 18.59 -0.35
C GLN A 65 30.78 18.97 -1.75
N HIS A 66 30.86 18.06 -2.72
CA HIS A 66 30.34 18.28 -4.07
C HIS A 66 28.79 18.31 -4.13
N CYS A 67 28.10 17.66 -3.20
CA CYS A 67 26.64 17.64 -3.13
C CYS A 67 26.08 18.83 -2.31
N LEU A 68 26.87 19.35 -1.37
CA LEU A 68 26.49 20.38 -0.39
C LEU A 68 25.97 21.69 -0.98
N ASN A 69 26.58 22.15 -2.06
CA ASN A 69 26.25 23.45 -2.65
C ASN A 69 25.11 23.35 -3.66
N HIS A 70 24.53 22.15 -3.83
CA HIS A 70 23.44 22.01 -4.78
C HIS A 70 22.14 22.59 -4.20
N PRO A 71 21.46 23.50 -4.91
CA PRO A 71 20.23 24.13 -4.43
C PRO A 71 19.15 23.16 -3.96
N THR A 72 19.12 21.93 -4.49
CA THR A 72 18.20 20.86 -4.09
C THR A 72 18.26 20.59 -2.58
N LEU A 73 19.45 20.46 -1.99
CA LEU A 73 19.55 20.12 -0.56
C LEU A 73 18.99 21.23 0.33
N SER A 74 19.29 22.49 -0.03
CA SER A 74 18.73 23.66 0.66
C SER A 74 17.21 23.74 0.51
N ARG A 75 16.70 23.40 -0.69
CA ARG A 75 15.26 23.31 -0.96
C ARG A 75 14.60 22.25 -0.08
N LEU A 76 15.18 21.05 0.02
CA LEU A 76 14.65 19.96 0.85
C LEU A 76 14.57 20.35 2.33
N ILE A 77 15.54 21.08 2.86
CA ILE A 77 15.48 21.58 4.25
C ILE A 77 14.42 22.66 4.40
N THR A 78 14.40 23.64 3.48
CA THR A 78 13.46 24.77 3.53
C THR A 78 12.01 24.30 3.44
N GLU A 79 11.74 23.29 2.61
CA GLU A 79 10.42 22.70 2.43
C GLU A 79 10.10 21.61 3.48
N GLY A 80 11.03 21.36 4.41
CA GLY A 80 10.80 20.51 5.58
C GLY A 80 10.87 19.01 5.30
N PHE A 81 11.59 18.58 4.28
CA PHE A 81 11.81 17.16 3.93
C PHE A 81 13.09 16.56 4.53
N ALA A 82 14.01 17.42 4.99
CA ALA A 82 15.28 17.02 5.56
C ALA A 82 15.72 18.00 6.66
N ASP A 83 16.73 17.61 7.42
CA ASP A 83 17.40 18.45 8.41
C ASP A 83 18.91 18.16 8.45
N TYR A 84 19.64 18.97 9.20
CA TYR A 84 21.03 18.73 9.57
C TYR A 84 21.13 18.18 10.98
N GLU A 85 21.80 17.04 11.13
CA GLU A 85 22.05 16.44 12.43
C GLU A 85 23.56 16.41 12.72
N THR A 86 23.98 17.04 13.81
CA THR A 86 25.37 16.99 14.28
C THR A 86 25.50 16.01 15.43
N ILE A 87 26.28 14.94 15.22
CA ILE A 87 26.56 13.93 16.24
C ILE A 87 28.03 13.93 16.62
N LYS A 88 28.34 13.42 17.81
CA LYS A 88 29.74 13.23 18.23
C LYS A 88 30.34 12.07 17.43
N ASN A 89 31.62 12.14 17.06
CA ASN A 89 32.30 11.13 16.24
C ASN A 89 32.27 9.70 16.83
N ASN A 90 31.94 9.58 18.11
CA ASN A 90 31.85 8.32 18.84
C ASN A 90 30.45 7.67 18.73
N GLN A 91 29.49 8.36 18.09
CA GLN A 91 28.13 7.88 17.85
C GLN A 91 28.01 7.31 16.44
N THR A 92 27.17 6.29 16.28
CA THR A 92 26.89 5.65 15.01
C THR A 92 26.19 6.61 14.05
N LYS A 93 26.48 6.48 12.74
CA LYS A 93 25.78 7.19 11.66
C LYS A 93 24.25 7.05 11.85
N PRO A 94 23.46 8.13 11.69
CA PRO A 94 22.01 8.02 11.66
C PRO A 94 21.56 7.04 10.57
N PHE A 95 20.52 6.27 10.87
CA PHE A 95 19.92 5.32 9.94
C PHE A 95 18.43 5.61 9.84
N ILE A 96 17.94 5.80 8.62
CA ILE A 96 16.52 6.03 8.36
C ILE A 96 15.93 4.76 7.76
N PHE A 97 14.84 4.31 8.36
CA PHE A 97 13.96 3.33 7.73
C PHE A 97 13.08 4.06 6.71
N LEU A 98 13.05 3.56 5.48
CA LEU A 98 12.14 4.11 4.47
C LEU A 98 10.69 3.97 4.96
N PRO A 99 9.85 5.00 4.79
CA PRO A 99 8.47 4.95 5.25
C PRO A 99 7.68 3.89 4.49
N PHE A 100 6.75 3.24 5.19
CA PHE A 100 5.72 2.43 4.56
C PHE A 100 4.62 3.34 4.00
N LEU A 101 4.33 3.22 2.70
CA LEU A 101 3.16 3.84 2.10
C LEU A 101 1.89 3.08 2.50
N SER A 102 0.93 3.78 3.08
CA SER A 102 -0.42 3.26 3.34
C SER A 102 -1.33 3.73 2.21
N LEU A 103 -1.66 2.82 1.28
CA LEU A 103 -2.53 3.16 0.16
C LEU A 103 -3.90 3.69 0.60
N ASN A 104 -4.38 3.39 1.81
CA ASN A 104 -5.65 3.95 2.27
C ASN A 104 -5.45 5.36 2.83
N ASP A 105 -4.54 5.53 3.79
CA ASP A 105 -4.37 6.80 4.51
C ASP A 105 -3.72 7.88 3.63
N ASP A 106 -2.80 7.50 2.74
CA ASP A 106 -2.09 8.43 1.86
C ASP A 106 -2.97 8.90 0.69
N LEU A 107 -3.91 8.06 0.24
CA LEU A 107 -4.92 8.48 -0.74
C LEU A 107 -5.88 9.52 -0.14
N ASP A 108 -6.32 9.33 1.10
CA ASP A 108 -7.22 10.28 1.77
C ASP A 108 -6.57 11.66 1.97
N LYS A 109 -5.26 11.69 2.24
CA LYS A 109 -4.49 12.95 2.40
C LYS A 109 -4.32 13.73 1.10
N THR A 110 -4.43 13.08 -0.05
CA THR A 110 -4.13 13.69 -1.34
C THR A 110 -5.35 14.11 -2.15
N GLY A 111 -6.56 13.80 -1.68
CA GLY A 111 -7.80 14.26 -2.31
C GLY A 111 -7.88 13.89 -3.80
N ASP A 112 -8.04 14.88 -4.68
CA ASP A 112 -8.12 14.69 -6.14
C ASP A 112 -6.80 14.23 -6.80
N GLY A 113 -5.70 14.11 -6.04
CA GLY A 113 -4.39 13.62 -6.50
C GLY A 113 -4.27 12.10 -6.67
N TYR A 114 -5.39 11.39 -6.82
CA TYR A 114 -5.50 9.93 -6.92
C TYR A 114 -4.62 9.36 -8.05
N ASP A 115 -4.68 9.97 -9.24
CA ASP A 115 -3.90 9.52 -10.39
C ASP A 115 -2.40 9.78 -10.20
N GLU A 116 -2.04 10.81 -9.44
CA GLU A 116 -0.64 11.10 -9.11
C GLU A 116 -0.09 10.05 -8.17
N ILE A 117 -0.72 9.75 -7.02
CA ILE A 117 -0.24 8.69 -6.13
C ILE A 117 -0.20 7.34 -6.85
N LEU A 118 -1.25 7.00 -7.60
CA LEU A 118 -1.23 5.78 -8.39
C LEU A 118 -0.08 5.75 -9.41
N SER A 119 0.31 6.89 -9.98
CA SER A 119 1.51 6.97 -10.83
C SER A 119 2.80 6.72 -10.04
N LEU A 120 2.88 7.13 -8.76
CA LEU A 120 4.02 6.90 -7.87
C LEU A 120 4.20 5.42 -7.53
N VAL A 121 3.09 4.73 -7.28
CA VAL A 121 3.11 3.32 -6.89
C VAL A 121 3.01 2.41 -8.12
N ARG A 122 2.72 2.92 -9.32
CA ARG A 122 2.39 2.11 -10.50
C ARG A 122 3.44 1.10 -10.92
N SER A 123 4.72 1.42 -10.76
CA SER A 123 5.83 0.52 -11.07
C SER A 123 5.99 -0.61 -10.05
N ASN A 124 5.63 -0.37 -8.78
CA ASN A 124 5.99 -1.23 -7.65
C ASN A 124 4.84 -1.55 -6.66
N ALA A 125 3.59 -1.18 -6.97
CA ALA A 125 2.42 -1.38 -6.08
C ALA A 125 2.25 -2.85 -5.73
N GLY A 126 2.49 -3.73 -6.69
CA GLY A 126 2.47 -5.18 -6.48
C GLY A 126 3.51 -5.68 -5.48
N ILE A 127 4.60 -4.95 -5.25
CA ILE A 127 5.64 -5.29 -4.26
C ILE A 127 5.14 -4.99 -2.84
N TYR A 128 4.35 -3.94 -2.67
CA TYR A 128 3.82 -3.51 -1.37
C TYR A 128 2.45 -4.11 -1.05
N LEU A 129 1.75 -4.65 -2.05
CA LEU A 129 0.46 -5.29 -1.91
C LEU A 129 0.62 -6.64 -1.19
N LYS A 130 0.28 -6.69 0.11
CA LYS A 130 0.31 -7.91 0.93
C LYS A 130 -1.02 -8.65 0.98
N SER A 131 -2.10 -7.91 0.82
CA SER A 131 -3.45 -8.43 0.87
C SER A 131 -4.34 -7.78 -0.18
N ILE A 132 -5.37 -8.51 -0.62
CA ILE A 132 -6.48 -7.94 -1.39
C ILE A 132 -7.80 -8.36 -0.76
N SER A 133 -8.81 -7.51 -0.92
CA SER A 133 -10.18 -7.84 -0.57
C SER A 133 -11.04 -7.84 -1.83
N LEU A 134 -11.73 -8.94 -2.09
CA LEU A 134 -12.59 -9.13 -3.26
C LEU A 134 -14.05 -9.21 -2.82
N GLN A 135 -14.84 -8.22 -3.24
CA GLN A 135 -16.29 -8.27 -3.11
C GLN A 135 -16.85 -9.17 -4.21
N LEU A 136 -17.34 -10.35 -3.85
CA LEU A 136 -17.84 -11.36 -4.79
C LEU A 136 -19.30 -11.14 -5.19
N SER A 137 -20.07 -10.49 -4.31
CA SER A 137 -21.46 -10.16 -4.54
C SER A 137 -21.89 -8.92 -3.75
N ASP A 138 -22.76 -8.11 -4.33
CA ASP A 138 -23.51 -7.04 -3.67
C ASP A 138 -24.96 -7.45 -3.31
N ALA A 139 -25.36 -8.70 -3.63
CA ALA A 139 -26.68 -9.23 -3.33
C ALA A 139 -26.91 -9.22 -1.81
N CYS A 140 -27.83 -8.42 -1.31
CA CYS A 140 -28.14 -8.38 0.12
C CYS A 140 -29.63 -8.13 0.34
N ALA A 141 -30.31 -9.05 1.04
CA ALA A 141 -31.73 -8.95 1.35
C ALA A 141 -32.02 -8.18 2.66
N ILE A 142 -30.99 -7.87 3.46
CA ILE A 142 -31.15 -7.42 4.84
C ILE A 142 -31.14 -5.88 4.95
N GLY A 143 -30.38 -5.18 4.09
CA GLY A 143 -30.37 -3.72 4.07
C GLY A 143 -29.91 -3.07 5.39
N CYS A 144 -28.87 -3.62 6.03
CA CYS A 144 -28.41 -3.16 7.35
C CYS A 144 -27.96 -1.70 7.36
N GLN A 145 -28.42 -0.90 8.34
CA GLN A 145 -27.99 0.50 8.50
C GLN A 145 -26.47 0.65 8.68
N ASN A 146 -25.79 -0.31 9.32
CA ASN A 146 -24.33 -0.28 9.50
C ASN A 146 -23.56 -0.82 8.28
N CYS A 147 -24.18 -1.63 7.41
CA CYS A 147 -23.56 -2.00 6.12
C CYS A 147 -23.34 -0.76 5.26
N LEU A 148 -24.18 0.27 5.40
CA LEU A 148 -23.97 1.55 4.72
C LEU A 148 -22.61 2.17 5.06
N ASN A 149 -22.13 2.02 6.31
CA ASN A 149 -20.85 2.58 6.75
C ASN A 149 -19.64 1.77 6.29
N ILE A 150 -19.73 0.44 6.16
CA ILE A 150 -18.64 -0.39 5.60
C ILE A 150 -18.59 -0.21 4.07
N HIS A 151 -19.74 -0.09 3.40
CA HIS A 151 -19.83 0.29 1.99
C HIS A 151 -19.35 1.72 1.69
N CYS A 152 -19.17 2.58 2.71
CA CYS A 152 -18.56 3.90 2.51
C CYS A 152 -17.09 3.81 2.07
N GLN A 153 -16.40 2.68 2.26
CA GLN A 153 -15.04 2.48 1.72
C GLN A 153 -15.03 2.04 0.24
N THR A 154 -16.16 1.61 -0.33
CA THR A 154 -16.26 1.17 -1.75
C THR A 154 -17.29 1.94 -2.59
N GLY A 155 -17.90 2.98 -2.03
CA GLY A 155 -18.54 4.06 -2.78
C GLY A 155 -19.87 3.78 -3.47
N LYS A 156 -20.49 2.59 -3.35
CA LYS A 156 -21.82 2.34 -3.94
C LYS A 156 -22.73 1.47 -3.07
N CYS A 157 -23.88 2.05 -2.70
CA CYS A 157 -25.06 1.35 -2.21
C CYS A 157 -25.82 0.73 -3.40
N ALA A 158 -26.05 -0.58 -3.37
CA ALA A 158 -26.85 -1.29 -4.38
C ALA A 158 -28.13 -1.87 -3.76
N SER A 159 -28.85 -1.12 -2.90
CA SER A 159 -30.13 -1.62 -2.36
C SER A 159 -31.28 -1.64 -3.39
N ASN A 160 -31.02 -1.33 -4.66
CA ASN A 160 -32.02 -1.26 -5.75
C ASN A 160 -31.47 -1.66 -7.13
N GLN A 161 -30.28 -2.27 -7.22
CA GLN A 161 -29.68 -2.69 -8.49
C GLN A 161 -29.73 -4.21 -8.63
N ILE A 162 -29.80 -4.69 -9.87
CA ILE A 162 -29.69 -6.12 -10.18
C ILE A 162 -28.38 -6.61 -9.55
N PRO A 163 -28.40 -7.66 -8.71
CA PRO A 163 -27.21 -8.09 -8.03
C PRO A 163 -26.09 -8.43 -9.01
N THR A 164 -24.90 -7.90 -8.75
CA THR A 164 -23.70 -8.20 -9.52
C THR A 164 -22.92 -9.31 -8.83
N PHE A 165 -22.39 -10.21 -9.64
CA PHE A 165 -21.61 -11.36 -9.18
C PHE A 165 -20.31 -11.41 -9.96
N VAL A 166 -19.20 -11.62 -9.25
CA VAL A 166 -17.90 -11.83 -9.89
C VAL A 166 -17.90 -13.18 -10.59
N THR A 167 -17.57 -13.25 -11.88
CA THR A 167 -17.50 -14.55 -12.57
C THR A 167 -16.21 -15.29 -12.23
N ILE A 168 -16.19 -16.61 -12.44
CA ILE A 168 -14.97 -17.40 -12.23
C ILE A 168 -13.85 -16.98 -13.19
N GLU A 169 -14.16 -16.50 -14.39
CA GLU A 169 -13.22 -15.92 -15.34
C GLU A 169 -12.57 -14.65 -14.78
N GLN A 170 -13.34 -13.78 -14.13
CA GLN A 170 -12.81 -12.61 -13.46
C GLN A 170 -11.89 -12.98 -12.29
N VAL A 171 -12.25 -13.99 -11.49
CA VAL A 171 -11.36 -14.53 -10.43
C VAL A 171 -10.05 -15.04 -11.02
N LYS A 172 -10.10 -15.79 -12.13
CA LYS A 172 -8.90 -16.28 -12.84
C LYS A 172 -8.02 -15.13 -13.35
N MET A 173 -8.64 -14.09 -13.92
CA MET A 173 -7.92 -12.90 -14.37
C MET A 173 -7.24 -12.19 -13.21
N ILE A 174 -7.93 -12.00 -12.09
CA ILE A 174 -7.37 -11.41 -10.88
C ILE A 174 -6.18 -12.23 -10.39
N LYS A 175 -6.34 -13.55 -10.22
CA LYS A 175 -5.23 -14.42 -9.79
C LYS A 175 -4.01 -14.31 -10.72
N LYS A 176 -4.23 -14.25 -12.04
CA LYS A 176 -3.16 -14.05 -13.02
C LYS A 176 -2.47 -12.70 -12.84
N SER A 177 -3.20 -11.63 -12.52
CA SER A 177 -2.59 -10.33 -12.21
C SER A 177 -1.81 -10.34 -10.89
N LEU A 178 -2.21 -11.16 -9.92
CA LEU A 178 -1.51 -11.28 -8.63
C LEU A 178 -0.22 -12.10 -8.72
N SER A 179 -0.03 -12.94 -9.75
CA SER A 179 1.16 -13.79 -9.85
C SER A 179 2.47 -13.03 -9.98
N THR A 180 2.42 -11.73 -10.25
CA THR A 180 3.58 -10.83 -10.30
C THR A 180 3.72 -9.96 -9.05
N THR A 181 3.00 -10.27 -7.98
CA THR A 181 2.91 -9.48 -6.74
C THR A 181 3.36 -10.29 -5.52
N GLN A 182 3.52 -9.64 -4.37
CA GLN A 182 3.79 -10.30 -3.08
C GLN A 182 2.52 -10.62 -2.27
N VAL A 183 1.35 -10.58 -2.91
CA VAL A 183 0.09 -10.84 -2.21
C VAL A 183 0.08 -12.27 -1.70
N GLN A 184 -0.20 -12.41 -0.41
CA GLN A 184 -0.38 -13.71 0.23
C GLN A 184 -1.77 -13.85 0.85
N ASN A 185 -2.43 -12.74 1.17
CA ASN A 185 -3.71 -12.78 1.87
C ASN A 185 -4.84 -12.37 0.92
N ILE A 186 -5.79 -13.28 0.70
CA ILE A 186 -6.99 -13.03 -0.10
C ILE A 186 -8.19 -13.00 0.84
N ASN A 187 -8.81 -11.83 1.00
CA ASN A 187 -10.07 -11.70 1.71
C ASN A 187 -11.23 -11.75 0.70
N LEU A 188 -12.14 -12.69 0.88
CA LEU A 188 -13.33 -12.87 0.07
C LEU A 188 -14.54 -12.45 0.90
N PHE A 189 -15.29 -11.47 0.42
CA PHE A 189 -16.46 -10.94 1.14
C PHE A 189 -17.58 -10.59 0.17
N GLY A 190 -18.75 -10.28 0.70
CA GLY A 190 -19.91 -9.88 -0.08
C GLY A 190 -21.16 -9.83 0.80
N GLY A 191 -22.31 -9.62 0.17
CA GLY A 191 -23.59 -9.77 0.84
C GLY A 191 -23.91 -11.24 1.16
N ASP A 192 -24.97 -11.77 0.56
CA ASP A 192 -25.36 -13.16 0.72
C ASP A 192 -24.53 -14.09 -0.18
N LEU A 193 -23.36 -14.48 0.33
CA LEU A 193 -22.45 -15.37 -0.37
C LEU A 193 -23.02 -16.78 -0.60
N SER A 194 -24.11 -17.17 0.06
CA SER A 194 -24.82 -18.41 -0.27
C SER A 194 -25.42 -18.41 -1.68
N GLN A 195 -25.66 -17.22 -2.26
CA GLN A 195 -26.13 -17.05 -3.63
C GLN A 195 -24.98 -17.10 -4.65
N PHE A 196 -23.72 -17.06 -4.18
CA PHE A 196 -22.55 -17.10 -5.02
C PHE A 196 -22.16 -18.55 -5.34
N LEU A 197 -22.80 -19.11 -6.37
CA LEU A 197 -22.66 -20.52 -6.77
C LEU A 197 -21.20 -20.94 -7.05
N VAL A 198 -20.35 -19.99 -7.46
CA VAL A 198 -18.94 -20.24 -7.79
C VAL A 198 -17.97 -19.94 -6.63
N LEU A 199 -18.46 -19.69 -5.40
CA LEU A 199 -17.60 -19.41 -4.24
C LEU A 199 -16.57 -20.52 -4.02
N LYS A 200 -17.04 -21.77 -4.02
CA LYS A 200 -16.18 -22.93 -3.84
C LYS A 200 -15.12 -23.02 -4.92
N GLU A 201 -15.50 -22.75 -6.18
CA GLU A 201 -14.59 -22.78 -7.31
C GLU A 201 -13.55 -21.65 -7.21
N ALA A 202 -13.95 -20.45 -6.78
CA ALA A 202 -13.06 -19.32 -6.54
C ALA A 202 -12.02 -19.64 -5.45
N ILE A 203 -12.47 -20.18 -4.30
CA ILE A 203 -11.59 -20.62 -3.20
C ILE A 203 -10.61 -21.67 -3.71
N MET A 204 -11.12 -22.72 -4.39
CA MET A 204 -10.27 -23.76 -4.96
C MET A 204 -9.25 -23.21 -5.95
N HIS A 205 -9.64 -22.22 -6.75
CA HIS A 205 -8.74 -21.62 -7.72
C HIS A 205 -7.58 -20.88 -7.04
N PHE A 206 -7.81 -20.13 -5.97
CA PHE A 206 -6.73 -19.53 -5.19
C PHE A 206 -5.88 -20.59 -4.47
N LEU A 207 -6.49 -21.61 -3.87
CA LEU A 207 -5.79 -22.68 -3.15
C LEU A 207 -4.82 -23.52 -4.01
N GLN A 208 -4.97 -23.52 -5.34
CA GLN A 208 -3.99 -24.16 -6.24
C GLN A 208 -2.57 -23.61 -6.06
N ASP A 209 -2.44 -22.38 -5.59
CA ASP A 209 -1.16 -21.79 -5.19
C ASP A 209 -1.00 -21.92 -3.67
N SER A 210 0.11 -22.51 -3.22
CA SER A 210 0.37 -22.79 -1.80
C SER A 210 0.70 -21.53 -1.00
N THR A 211 1.00 -20.40 -1.66
CA THR A 211 1.39 -19.15 -1.01
C THR A 211 0.21 -18.37 -0.44
N TYR A 212 -1.01 -18.59 -0.96
CA TYR A 212 -2.18 -17.86 -0.49
C TYR A 212 -2.76 -18.42 0.81
N GLN A 213 -3.08 -17.49 1.71
CA GLN A 213 -3.99 -17.62 2.84
C GLN A 213 -5.30 -16.93 2.47
N ILE A 214 -6.42 -17.61 2.70
CA ILE A 214 -7.75 -17.13 2.29
C ILE A 214 -8.57 -16.86 3.55
N THR A 215 -9.15 -15.68 3.62
CA THR A 215 -10.18 -15.36 4.63
C THR A 215 -11.50 -15.19 3.91
N VAL A 216 -12.54 -15.86 4.38
CA VAL A 216 -13.90 -15.72 3.87
C VAL A 216 -14.75 -15.07 4.94
N THR A 217 -15.16 -13.83 4.67
CA THR A 217 -16.02 -13.07 5.57
C THR A 217 -17.48 -13.33 5.20
N LEU A 218 -18.22 -13.93 6.13
CA LEU A 218 -19.63 -14.31 5.97
C LEU A 218 -20.51 -13.47 6.90
N GLN A 219 -21.63 -12.97 6.37
CA GLN A 219 -22.70 -12.45 7.23
C GLN A 219 -23.35 -13.61 7.98
N LEU A 220 -23.67 -13.42 9.26
CA LEU A 220 -24.32 -14.43 10.10
C LEU A 220 -25.81 -14.61 9.71
N THR A 221 -26.03 -15.31 8.61
CA THR A 221 -27.36 -15.71 8.13
C THR A 221 -27.49 -17.23 8.15
N HIS A 222 -28.72 -17.74 8.19
CA HIS A 222 -28.96 -19.18 8.13
C HIS A 222 -28.32 -19.80 6.87
N SER A 223 -28.50 -19.16 5.71
CA SER A 223 -27.95 -19.60 4.42
C SER A 223 -26.42 -19.62 4.40
N ASN A 224 -25.77 -18.61 4.97
CA ASN A 224 -24.31 -18.56 5.06
C ASN A 224 -23.74 -19.56 6.07
N ILE A 225 -24.46 -19.88 7.15
CA ILE A 225 -24.06 -20.94 8.08
C ILE A 225 -24.11 -22.31 7.39
N GLU A 226 -25.14 -22.57 6.58
CA GLU A 226 -25.21 -23.80 5.80
C GLU A 226 -24.09 -23.88 4.75
N LEU A 227 -23.81 -22.76 4.08
CA LEU A 227 -22.67 -22.66 3.17
C LEU A 227 -21.36 -22.97 3.91
N PHE A 228 -21.09 -22.28 5.02
CA PHE A 228 -19.90 -22.52 5.85
C PHE A 228 -19.72 -24.00 6.17
N ARG A 229 -20.76 -24.68 6.65
CA ARG A 229 -20.69 -26.13 6.95
C ARG A 229 -20.28 -26.99 5.74
N LYS A 230 -20.59 -26.55 4.51
CA LYS A 230 -20.22 -27.27 3.27
C LYS A 230 -18.78 -27.02 2.86
N ILE A 231 -18.17 -25.90 3.25
CA ILE A 231 -16.85 -25.45 2.76
C ILE A 231 -15.79 -25.26 3.87
N SER A 232 -16.15 -25.38 5.14
CA SER A 232 -15.26 -25.14 6.29
C SER A 232 -14.06 -26.07 6.34
N ASN A 233 -14.19 -27.27 5.78
CA ASN A 233 -13.16 -28.32 5.86
C ASN A 233 -12.28 -28.39 4.59
N MET A 234 -12.30 -27.35 3.75
CA MET A 234 -11.59 -27.38 2.47
C MET A 234 -10.07 -27.32 2.61
N SER A 235 -9.55 -26.52 3.55
CA SER A 235 -8.11 -26.43 3.84
C SER A 235 -7.90 -25.63 5.13
N GLU A 236 -6.83 -25.94 5.87
CA GLU A 236 -6.36 -25.14 7.01
C GLU A 236 -5.92 -23.72 6.63
N ARG A 237 -5.72 -23.46 5.32
CA ARG A 237 -5.42 -22.13 4.77
C ARG A 237 -6.65 -21.27 4.49
N VAL A 238 -7.85 -21.77 4.84
CA VAL A 238 -9.11 -21.02 4.69
C VAL A 238 -9.65 -20.72 6.08
N ASN A 239 -9.61 -19.44 6.44
CA ASN A 239 -10.24 -18.92 7.64
C ASN A 239 -11.63 -18.39 7.32
N PHE A 240 -12.56 -18.55 8.25
CA PHE A 240 -13.91 -18.01 8.13
C PHE A 240 -14.17 -17.03 9.25
N GLU A 241 -14.61 -15.83 8.89
CA GLU A 241 -14.98 -14.77 9.82
C GLU A 241 -16.48 -14.50 9.70
N PHE A 242 -17.15 -14.32 10.82
CA PHE A 242 -18.58 -14.01 10.86
C PHE A 242 -18.79 -12.57 11.31
N VAL A 243 -19.57 -11.83 10.54
CA VAL A 243 -20.02 -10.47 10.87
C VAL A 243 -21.51 -10.48 11.19
N ILE A 244 -21.88 -9.76 12.25
CA ILE A 244 -23.24 -9.59 12.77
C ILE A 244 -23.86 -8.32 12.18
#